data_AF-A0A7S2CN74-F1
#
_entry.id   AF-A0A7S2CN74-F1
#
_cell.length_a   1.000
_cell.length_b   1.000
_cell.length_c   1.000
_cell.angle_alpha   90.00
_cell.angle_beta   90.00
_cell.angle_gamma   90.00
#
_symmetry.space_group_name_H-M   'P 1'
#
loop_
_entity.id
_entity.type
_entity.pdbx_description
1 polymer ?
#
loop_
_entity_poly.entity_id
_entity_poly.type
_entity_poly.pdbx_seq_one_letter_code
_entity_poly.pdbx_strand_id
1 'polypeptide(L)'
;KFDVVVNALDNLDARRHVNRLCLAAERPLLEAGSTGHLGQVTVIKKGEAECFECQAKPSQKVYPYCTIRSTPEKPVHCLVWAKNLFDLCFGPEDESNLLSDLAADMRKFQSQENVDGEEAGKAIFTHLFHDDITKQAKLEDLWSEKRPPPAPLAYERALEQQSAPAAANTGGAALLDTQRVPAVAADARGFVGAVAAMFAP
;
A
#
# COMPACT_ATOMS: atom_id res chain seq x y z
N LYS A 1 17.05 -35.37 9.55
CA LYS A 1 15.71 -36.02 9.59
C LYS A 1 15.05 -35.59 10.89
N PHE A 2 13.78 -35.20 10.87
CA PHE A 2 13.06 -34.68 12.04
C PHE A 2 11.94 -35.64 12.44
N ASP A 3 11.66 -35.75 13.74
CA ASP A 3 10.54 -36.54 14.26
C ASP A 3 9.23 -35.76 14.28
N VAL A 4 9.32 -34.46 14.56
CA VAL A 4 8.22 -33.49 14.56
C VAL A 4 8.70 -32.19 13.93
N VAL A 5 7.81 -31.49 13.23
CA VAL A 5 8.05 -30.14 12.71
C VAL A 5 7.13 -29.16 13.43
N VAL A 6 7.64 -27.97 13.76
CA VAL A 6 6.87 -26.91 14.44
C VAL A 6 6.92 -25.64 13.61
N ASN A 7 5.76 -25.12 13.23
CA ASN A 7 5.65 -23.87 12.48
C ASN A 7 5.55 -22.68 13.42
N ALA A 8 6.35 -21.66 13.11
CA ALA A 8 6.33 -20.32 13.73
C ALA A 8 6.44 -19.25 12.63
N LEU A 9 5.72 -19.45 11.53
CA LEU A 9 5.77 -18.63 10.31
C LEU A 9 4.66 -17.56 10.33
N ASP A 10 4.85 -16.45 9.63
CA ASP A 10 3.92 -15.32 9.56
C ASP A 10 3.23 -15.17 8.19
N ASN A 11 3.67 -15.94 7.19
CA ASN A 11 3.18 -15.85 5.82
C ASN A 11 2.50 -17.15 5.36
N LEU A 12 1.39 -17.02 4.63
CA LEU A 12 0.57 -18.15 4.22
C LEU A 12 1.28 -19.08 3.25
N ASP A 13 2.11 -18.56 2.35
CA ASP A 13 2.75 -19.37 1.31
C ASP A 13 3.85 -20.28 1.85
N ALA A 14 4.67 -19.80 2.79
CA ALA A 14 5.62 -20.65 3.49
C ALA A 14 4.90 -21.70 4.36
N ARG A 15 3.80 -21.33 5.03
CA ARG A 15 2.99 -22.30 5.79
C ARG A 15 2.45 -23.40 4.87
N ARG A 16 1.91 -23.05 3.69
CA ARG A 16 1.48 -24.02 2.66
C ARG A 16 2.63 -24.90 2.19
N HIS A 17 3.80 -24.31 1.95
CA HIS A 17 4.99 -25.06 1.54
C HIS A 17 5.40 -26.10 2.60
N VAL A 18 5.54 -25.69 3.86
CA VAL A 18 5.89 -26.60 4.95
C VAL A 18 4.81 -27.67 5.18
N ASN A 19 3.53 -27.30 5.08
CA ASN A 19 2.40 -28.25 5.12
C ASN A 19 2.59 -29.37 4.09
N ARG A 20 2.82 -29.03 2.82
CA ARG A 20 3.03 -30.00 1.74
C ARG A 20 4.27 -30.87 1.97
N LEU A 21 5.38 -30.29 2.44
CA LEU A 21 6.59 -31.04 2.77
C LEU A 21 6.36 -32.04 3.92
N CYS A 22 5.65 -31.65 4.97
CA CYS A 22 5.36 -32.53 6.11
C CYS A 22 4.42 -33.67 5.73
N LEU A 23 3.42 -33.40 4.89
CA LEU A 23 2.58 -34.45 4.31
C LEU A 23 3.38 -35.42 3.42
N ALA A 24 4.27 -34.90 2.57
CA ALA A 24 5.10 -35.74 1.70
C ALA A 24 6.11 -36.59 2.48
N ALA A 25 6.72 -36.03 3.53
CA ALA A 25 7.69 -36.72 4.38
C ALA A 25 7.06 -37.58 5.49
N GLU A 26 5.73 -37.57 5.57
CA GLU A 26 4.92 -38.24 6.60
C GLU A 26 5.38 -37.89 8.01
N ARG A 27 5.58 -36.59 8.26
CA ARG A 27 5.98 -36.04 9.56
C ARG A 27 4.84 -35.24 10.18
N PRO A 28 4.53 -35.44 11.47
CA PRO A 28 3.61 -34.58 12.18
C PRO A 28 4.08 -33.12 12.18
N LEU A 29 3.17 -32.20 11.93
CA LEU A 29 3.39 -30.76 11.94
C LEU A 29 2.52 -30.12 13.03
N LEU A 30 3.16 -29.40 13.94
CA LEU A 30 2.49 -28.49 14.87
C LEU A 30 2.38 -27.11 14.21
N GLU A 31 1.18 -26.72 13.83
CA GLU A 31 0.88 -25.41 13.25
C GLU A 31 0.35 -24.47 14.33
N ALA A 32 0.87 -23.24 14.36
CA ALA A 32 0.47 -22.25 15.34
C ALA A 32 0.29 -20.85 14.71
N GLY A 33 -0.50 -20.01 15.37
CA GLY A 33 -0.63 -18.61 14.99
C GLY A 33 -1.17 -17.77 16.14
N SER A 34 -0.90 -16.47 16.07
CA SER A 34 -1.33 -15.48 17.05
C SER A 34 -1.71 -14.16 16.39
N THR A 35 -2.72 -13.48 16.91
CA THR A 35 -3.12 -12.13 16.55
C THR A 35 -3.52 -11.37 17.82
N GLY A 36 -2.66 -10.46 18.29
CA GLY A 36 -2.86 -9.78 19.57
C GLY A 36 -2.84 -10.77 20.74
N HIS A 37 -3.91 -10.80 21.53
CA HIS A 37 -4.07 -11.75 22.66
C HIS A 37 -4.69 -13.09 22.25
N LEU A 38 -5.09 -13.25 20.99
CA LEU A 38 -5.67 -14.48 20.48
C LEU A 38 -4.57 -15.36 19.88
N GLY A 39 -4.71 -16.66 20.02
CA GLY A 39 -3.84 -17.63 19.37
C GLY A 39 -4.46 -19.01 19.30
N GLN A 40 -3.87 -19.85 18.46
CA GLN A 40 -4.31 -21.21 18.24
C GLN A 40 -3.12 -22.12 17.94
N VAL A 41 -3.28 -23.40 18.26
CA VAL A 41 -2.36 -24.48 17.90
C VAL A 41 -3.19 -25.63 17.33
N THR A 42 -2.73 -26.24 16.25
CA THR A 42 -3.33 -27.44 15.67
C THR A 42 -2.26 -28.44 15.26
N VAL A 43 -2.62 -29.72 15.25
CA VAL A 43 -1.72 -30.81 14.82
C VAL A 43 -2.18 -31.29 13.45
N ILE A 44 -1.24 -31.29 12.50
CA ILE A 44 -1.44 -31.80 11.15
C ILE A 44 -0.68 -33.11 11.02
N LYS A 45 -1.40 -34.18 10.65
CA LYS A 45 -0.84 -35.51 10.41
C LYS A 45 -1.60 -36.20 9.28
N LYS A 46 -0.86 -36.63 8.25
CA LYS A 46 -1.43 -37.25 7.05
C LYS A 46 -2.30 -38.46 7.41
N GLY A 47 -3.54 -38.45 6.92
CA GLY A 47 -4.51 -39.53 7.13
C GLY A 47 -5.20 -39.54 8.50
N GLU A 48 -4.82 -38.66 9.43
CA GLU A 48 -5.39 -38.63 10.79
C GLU A 48 -6.06 -37.28 11.13
N ALA A 49 -5.54 -36.16 10.61
CA ALA A 49 -6.09 -34.83 10.84
C ALA A 49 -6.19 -34.03 9.53
N GLU A 50 -7.00 -32.98 9.53
CA GLU A 50 -7.03 -32.04 8.40
C GLU A 50 -5.67 -31.36 8.21
N CYS A 51 -5.33 -31.04 6.96
CA CYS A 51 -4.11 -30.30 6.66
C CYS A 51 -4.36 -28.78 6.67
N PHE A 52 -3.29 -27.99 6.62
CA PHE A 52 -3.40 -26.53 6.63
C PHE A 52 -4.30 -25.98 5.50
N GLU A 53 -4.35 -26.69 4.37
CA GLU A 53 -5.04 -26.29 3.14
C GLU A 53 -6.44 -26.93 2.97
N CYS A 54 -6.89 -27.76 3.91
CA CYS A 54 -8.25 -28.36 3.86
C CYS A 54 -9.35 -27.30 4.00
N GLN A 55 -9.09 -26.22 4.74
CA GLN A 55 -10.01 -25.10 4.90
C GLN A 55 -9.44 -23.86 4.22
N ALA A 56 -10.25 -23.25 3.34
CA ALA A 56 -9.89 -22.01 2.67
C ALA A 56 -9.56 -20.92 3.70
N LYS A 57 -8.37 -20.33 3.59
CA LYS A 57 -7.97 -19.18 4.41
C LYS A 57 -8.44 -17.89 3.75
N PRO A 58 -8.79 -16.84 4.52
CA PRO A 58 -9.15 -15.55 3.96
C PRO A 58 -8.07 -15.04 3.02
N SER A 59 -8.44 -14.72 1.78
CA SER A 59 -7.53 -14.08 0.83
C SER A 59 -7.34 -12.61 1.19
N GLN A 60 -6.25 -12.03 0.70
CA GLN A 60 -6.05 -10.59 0.79
C GLN A 60 -7.17 -9.87 0.04
N LYS A 61 -7.64 -8.75 0.60
CA LYS A 61 -8.73 -7.98 0.02
C LYS A 61 -8.23 -7.24 -1.24
N VAL A 62 -8.86 -7.53 -2.37
CA VAL A 62 -8.59 -6.88 -3.67
C VAL A 62 -9.64 -5.81 -3.92
N TYR A 63 -9.21 -4.65 -4.44
CA TYR A 63 -10.09 -3.54 -4.80
C TYR A 63 -10.15 -3.39 -6.32
N PRO A 64 -11.31 -3.05 -6.92
CA PRO A 64 -11.42 -2.86 -8.37
C PRO A 64 -10.52 -1.71 -8.87
N TYR A 65 -9.95 -1.88 -10.06
CA TYR A 65 -9.16 -0.84 -10.73
C TYR A 65 -9.85 0.53 -10.74
N CYS A 66 -11.11 0.60 -11.15
CA CYS A 66 -11.86 1.87 -11.23
C CYS A 66 -11.95 2.57 -9.87
N THR A 67 -12.07 1.81 -8.77
CA THR A 67 -12.11 2.37 -7.41
C THR A 67 -10.75 2.95 -6.98
N ILE A 68 -9.65 2.35 -7.43
CA ILE A 68 -8.30 2.82 -7.08
C ILE A 68 -7.87 3.98 -7.98
N ARG A 69 -8.11 3.90 -9.30
CA ARG A 69 -7.67 4.87 -10.30
C ARG A 69 -8.60 6.07 -10.43
N SER A 70 -9.92 5.86 -10.39
CA SER A 70 -10.92 6.87 -10.80
C SER A 70 -11.77 7.38 -9.64
N THR A 71 -12.12 6.50 -8.70
CA THR A 71 -13.15 6.81 -7.71
C THR A 71 -12.82 6.24 -6.32
N PRO A 72 -11.73 6.71 -5.66
CA PRO A 72 -11.44 6.34 -4.28
C PRO A 72 -12.48 6.93 -3.32
N GLU A 73 -12.82 6.19 -2.26
CA GLU A 73 -13.88 6.53 -1.29
C GLU A 73 -13.44 6.30 0.17
N LYS A 74 -12.46 5.42 0.38
CA LYS A 74 -11.95 5.06 1.69
C LYS A 74 -10.45 5.34 1.74
N PRO A 75 -9.88 5.71 2.90
CA PRO A 75 -8.43 5.93 3.02
C PRO A 75 -7.57 4.77 2.51
N VAL A 76 -8.04 3.52 2.72
CA VAL A 76 -7.36 2.32 2.22
C VAL A 76 -7.23 2.28 0.69
N HIS A 77 -8.14 2.91 -0.07
CA HIS A 77 -8.01 2.99 -1.53
C HIS A 77 -6.83 3.88 -1.93
N CYS A 78 -6.63 5.01 -1.23
CA CYS A 78 -5.48 5.89 -1.46
C CYS A 78 -4.16 5.21 -1.07
N LEU A 79 -4.15 4.40 -0.01
CA LEU A 79 -2.97 3.60 0.37
C LEU A 79 -2.63 2.54 -0.68
N VAL A 80 -3.65 1.85 -1.23
CA VAL A 80 -3.45 0.87 -2.32
C VAL A 80 -2.95 1.57 -3.59
N TRP A 81 -3.48 2.75 -3.92
CA TRP A 81 -2.99 3.58 -5.02
C TRP A 81 -1.51 3.95 -4.83
N ALA A 82 -1.14 4.47 -3.65
CA ALA A 82 0.23 4.86 -3.35
C ALA A 82 1.21 3.68 -3.40
N LYS A 83 0.79 2.49 -2.94
CA LYS A 83 1.58 1.27 -3.05
C LYS A 83 1.78 0.87 -4.52
N ASN A 84 0.72 0.86 -5.34
CA ASN A 84 0.85 0.54 -6.77
C ASN A 84 1.75 1.56 -7.49
N LEU A 85 1.69 2.84 -7.11
CA LEU A 85 2.56 3.87 -7.66
C LEU A 85 4.02 3.61 -7.29
N PHE A 86 4.28 3.28 -6.02
CA PHE A 86 5.63 2.92 -5.58
C PHE A 86 6.17 1.71 -6.34
N ASP A 87 5.38 0.63 -6.43
CA ASP A 87 5.76 -0.59 -7.15
C ASP A 87 5.99 -0.30 -8.65
N LEU A 88 5.21 0.60 -9.24
CA LEU A 88 5.38 1.03 -10.64
C LEU A 88 6.69 1.79 -10.87
N CYS A 89 7.05 2.68 -9.94
CA CYS A 89 8.24 3.52 -10.07
C CYS A 89 9.53 2.79 -9.70
N PHE A 90 9.51 1.96 -8.66
CA PHE A 90 10.72 1.41 -8.03
C PHE A 90 10.70 -0.11 -7.86
N GLY A 91 9.59 -0.76 -8.16
CA GLY A 91 9.46 -2.21 -8.12
C GLY A 91 9.92 -2.87 -9.42
N PRO A 92 9.92 -4.22 -9.45
CA PRO A 92 10.08 -4.96 -10.70
C PRO A 92 8.92 -4.67 -11.66
N GLU A 93 9.17 -4.80 -12.96
CA GLU A 93 8.10 -4.65 -13.96
C GLU A 93 6.97 -5.67 -13.71
N ASP A 94 5.75 -5.17 -13.54
CA ASP A 94 4.56 -5.97 -13.27
C ASP A 94 3.38 -5.45 -14.12
N GLU A 95 2.97 -6.26 -15.11
CA GLU A 95 1.84 -5.95 -15.99
C GLU A 95 0.49 -5.95 -15.23
N SER A 96 0.43 -6.57 -14.05
CA SER A 96 -0.77 -6.60 -13.22
C SER A 96 -0.95 -5.35 -12.34
N ASN A 97 0.02 -4.43 -12.35
CA ASN A 97 -0.06 -3.18 -11.62
C ASN A 97 -1.27 -2.35 -12.07
N LEU A 98 -2.04 -1.86 -11.11
CA LEU A 98 -3.26 -1.10 -11.35
C LEU A 98 -3.01 0.30 -11.93
N LEU A 99 -1.77 0.74 -12.05
CA LEU A 99 -1.40 2.06 -12.57
C LEU A 99 -0.46 1.95 -13.79
N SER A 100 -0.52 0.83 -14.51
CA SER A 100 0.30 0.61 -15.72
C SER A 100 0.09 1.67 -16.81
N ASP A 101 -1.04 2.39 -16.81
CA ASP A 101 -1.29 3.55 -17.67
C ASP A 101 -0.35 4.73 -17.39
N LEU A 102 0.17 4.86 -16.17
CA LEU A 102 1.12 5.90 -15.77
C LEU A 102 2.59 5.51 -16.05
N ALA A 103 2.86 4.27 -16.45
CA ALA A 103 4.23 3.75 -16.58
C ALA A 103 5.09 4.59 -17.52
N ALA A 104 4.53 4.99 -18.66
CA ALA A 104 5.24 5.78 -19.67
C ALA A 104 5.61 7.17 -19.15
N ASP A 105 4.75 7.78 -18.33
CA ASP A 105 5.00 9.11 -17.77
C ASP A 105 6.03 9.03 -16.64
N MET A 106 5.94 8.01 -15.76
CA MET A 106 6.93 7.80 -14.70
C MET A 106 8.34 7.53 -15.25
N ARG A 107 8.44 6.73 -16.33
CA ARG A 107 9.73 6.48 -17.01
C ARG A 107 10.34 7.74 -17.62
N LYS A 108 9.53 8.69 -18.12
CA LYS A 108 10.03 9.96 -18.64
C LYS A 108 10.68 10.80 -17.54
N PHE A 109 10.17 10.76 -16.32
CA PHE A 109 10.79 11.48 -15.19
C PHE A 109 12.09 10.80 -14.73
N GLN A 110 12.20 9.48 -14.89
CA GLN A 110 13.42 8.71 -14.55
C GLN A 110 14.54 8.84 -15.57
N SER A 111 14.22 9.03 -16.86
CA SER A 111 15.21 9.06 -17.93
C SER A 111 15.89 10.42 -18.11
N GLN A 112 15.51 11.45 -17.34
CA GLN A 112 16.14 12.77 -17.44
C GLN A 112 17.49 12.76 -16.70
N GLU A 113 18.58 12.65 -17.48
CA GLU A 113 19.94 12.79 -16.96
C GLU A 113 20.18 14.20 -16.38
N ASN A 114 20.89 14.28 -15.24
CA ASN A 114 21.25 15.52 -14.52
C ASN A 114 20.07 16.34 -13.93
N VAL A 115 18.90 15.74 -13.70
CA VAL A 115 17.82 16.45 -13.02
C VAL A 115 17.99 16.37 -11.51
N ASP A 116 17.85 17.51 -10.85
CA ASP A 116 17.77 17.59 -9.39
C ASP A 116 16.59 16.75 -8.89
N GLY A 117 16.83 15.85 -7.93
CA GLY A 117 15.81 14.96 -7.41
C GLY A 117 14.60 15.71 -6.82
N GLU A 118 14.83 16.91 -6.29
CA GLU A 118 13.74 17.76 -5.79
C GLU A 118 12.87 18.31 -6.93
N GLU A 119 13.47 18.72 -8.06
CA GLU A 119 12.74 19.15 -9.26
C GLU A 119 11.95 18.00 -9.88
N ALA A 120 12.54 16.81 -9.97
CA ALA A 120 11.84 15.60 -10.40
C ALA A 120 10.65 15.30 -9.47
N GLY A 121 10.84 15.38 -8.16
CA GLY A 121 9.79 15.20 -7.17
C GLY A 121 8.63 16.19 -7.34
N LYS A 122 8.92 17.47 -7.57
CA LYS A 122 7.90 18.49 -7.85
C LYS A 122 7.18 18.24 -9.18
N ALA A 123 7.90 17.83 -10.23
CA ALA A 123 7.31 17.53 -11.53
C ALA A 123 6.34 16.33 -11.44
N ILE A 124 6.75 15.27 -10.75
CA ILE A 124 5.89 14.10 -10.50
C ILE A 124 4.70 14.50 -9.62
N PHE A 125 4.89 15.32 -8.57
CA PHE A 125 3.80 15.81 -7.74
C PHE A 125 2.74 16.55 -8.56
N THR A 126 3.18 17.49 -9.41
CA THR A 126 2.28 18.26 -10.28
C THR A 126 1.55 17.35 -11.26
N HIS A 127 2.23 16.41 -11.89
CA HIS A 127 1.60 15.47 -12.80
C HIS A 127 0.49 14.65 -12.12
N LEU A 128 0.77 14.08 -10.94
CA LEU A 128 -0.15 13.17 -10.24
C LEU A 128 -1.29 13.89 -9.52
N PHE A 129 -1.00 14.97 -8.79
CA PHE A 129 -1.97 15.62 -7.89
C PHE A 129 -2.64 16.85 -8.51
N HIS A 130 -2.09 17.40 -9.59
CA HIS A 130 -2.68 18.53 -10.29
C HIS A 130 -3.21 18.13 -11.67
N ASP A 131 -2.35 17.67 -12.59
CA ASP A 131 -2.72 17.50 -13.99
C ASP A 131 -3.71 16.35 -14.19
N ASP A 132 -3.42 15.19 -13.60
CA ASP A 132 -4.30 14.03 -13.69
C ASP A 132 -5.63 14.25 -12.98
N ILE A 133 -5.60 14.90 -11.81
CA ILE A 133 -6.82 15.28 -11.10
C ILE A 133 -7.64 16.29 -11.91
N THR A 134 -6.99 17.23 -12.60
CA THR A 134 -7.66 18.18 -13.49
C THR A 134 -8.34 17.49 -14.67
N LYS A 135 -7.70 16.48 -15.27
CA LYS A 135 -8.31 15.68 -16.34
C LYS A 135 -9.51 14.89 -15.80
N GLN A 136 -9.35 14.28 -14.64
CA GLN A 136 -10.36 13.42 -14.02
C GLN A 136 -11.58 14.22 -13.55
N ALA A 137 -11.40 15.41 -13.00
CA ALA A 137 -12.47 16.31 -12.60
C ALA A 137 -13.39 16.74 -13.77
N LYS A 138 -12.89 16.67 -15.02
CA LYS A 138 -13.67 16.98 -16.23
C LYS A 138 -14.57 15.83 -16.70
N LEU A 139 -14.42 14.63 -16.15
CA LEU A 139 -15.25 13.47 -16.49
C LEU A 139 -16.61 13.55 -15.77
N GLU A 140 -17.52 14.38 -16.28
CA GLU A 140 -18.80 14.72 -15.63
C GLU A 140 -19.65 13.50 -15.23
N ASP A 141 -19.59 12.42 -16.01
CA ASP A 141 -20.32 11.16 -15.74
C ASP A 141 -19.95 10.49 -14.41
N LEU A 142 -18.78 10.80 -13.84
CA LEU A 142 -18.30 10.21 -12.58
C LEU A 142 -18.76 10.98 -11.34
N TRP A 143 -19.27 12.19 -11.50
CA TRP A 143 -19.48 13.14 -10.41
C TRP A 143 -20.97 13.39 -10.18
N SER A 144 -21.33 13.64 -8.93
CA SER A 144 -22.70 13.93 -8.52
C SER A 144 -22.71 14.83 -7.30
N GLU A 145 -23.88 15.30 -6.87
CA GLU A 145 -23.99 16.10 -5.64
C GLU A 145 -23.42 15.38 -4.40
N LYS A 146 -23.57 14.05 -4.33
CA LYS A 146 -23.04 13.23 -3.23
C LYS A 146 -21.54 12.92 -3.36
N ARG A 147 -20.99 13.12 -4.56
CA ARG A 147 -19.59 12.87 -4.89
C ARG A 147 -19.08 13.98 -5.81
N PRO A 148 -18.70 15.14 -5.23
CA PRO A 148 -18.18 16.24 -6.03
C PRO A 148 -16.87 15.83 -6.72
N PRO A 149 -16.53 16.47 -7.85
CA PRO A 149 -15.25 16.25 -8.51
C PRO A 149 -14.08 16.55 -7.58
N PRO A 150 -12.96 15.82 -7.72
CA PRO A 150 -11.77 16.04 -6.91
C PRO A 150 -11.14 17.41 -7.24
N ALA A 151 -10.54 18.04 -6.23
CA ALA A 151 -9.86 19.32 -6.39
C ALA A 151 -8.36 19.09 -6.72
N PRO A 152 -7.86 19.61 -7.86
CA PRO A 152 -6.44 19.59 -8.18
C PRO A 152 -5.61 20.31 -7.11
N LEU A 153 -4.42 19.79 -6.81
CA LEU A 153 -3.52 20.36 -5.82
C LEU A 153 -2.16 20.67 -6.45
N ALA A 154 -1.88 21.96 -6.66
CA ALA A 154 -0.55 22.44 -7.03
C ALA A 154 0.41 22.42 -5.83
N TYR A 155 1.70 22.22 -6.06
CA TYR A 155 2.69 22.08 -4.99
C TYR A 155 2.79 23.33 -4.11
N GLU A 156 2.82 24.53 -4.71
CA GLU A 156 2.88 25.80 -3.98
C GLU A 156 1.65 25.99 -3.09
N ARG A 157 0.47 25.64 -3.62
CA ARG A 157 -0.80 25.67 -2.86
C ARG A 157 -0.79 24.66 -1.72
N ALA A 158 -0.18 23.50 -1.89
CA ALA A 158 -0.04 22.49 -0.84
C ALA A 158 0.81 23.03 0.33
N LEU A 159 1.83 23.83 0.05
CA LEU A 159 2.68 24.46 1.07
C LEU A 159 1.98 25.58 1.84
N GLU A 160 1.03 26.27 1.21
CA GLU A 160 0.23 27.35 1.82
C GLU A 160 -0.90 26.84 2.72
N GLN A 161 -1.36 25.60 2.51
CA GLN A 161 -2.42 25.01 3.33
C GLN A 161 -1.92 24.77 4.77
N GLN A 162 -2.27 25.68 5.66
CA GLN A 162 -2.06 25.53 7.09
C GLN A 162 -2.82 24.30 7.61
N SER A 163 -2.19 23.57 8.53
CA SER A 163 -2.83 22.49 9.28
C SER A 163 -4.16 22.98 9.86
N ALA A 164 -5.23 22.21 9.67
CA ALA A 164 -6.40 22.33 10.52
C ALA A 164 -5.93 22.28 11.99
N PRO A 165 -6.47 23.11 12.91
CA PRO A 165 -6.05 23.10 14.29
C PRO A 165 -6.20 21.68 14.82
N ALA A 166 -5.10 21.10 15.30
CA ALA A 166 -5.10 19.79 15.93
C ALA A 166 -6.23 19.78 16.96
N ALA A 167 -7.18 18.85 16.82
CA ALA A 167 -8.25 18.69 17.79
C ALA A 167 -7.58 18.66 19.18
N ALA A 168 -7.90 19.64 20.02
CA ALA A 168 -7.29 19.81 21.33
C ALA A 168 -7.52 18.51 22.11
N ASN A 169 -6.44 17.74 22.27
CA ASN A 169 -6.51 16.43 22.91
C ASN A 169 -6.67 16.68 24.41
N THR A 170 -7.92 16.71 24.86
CA THR A 170 -8.29 16.87 26.27
C THR A 170 -8.13 15.51 26.97
N GLY A 171 -6.94 15.27 27.53
CA GLY A 171 -6.77 14.28 28.61
C GLY A 171 -6.04 12.96 28.31
N GLY A 172 -5.11 12.90 27.34
CA GLY A 172 -4.29 11.70 27.08
C GLY A 172 -2.78 11.99 27.07
N ALA A 173 -1.96 10.96 27.31
CA ALA A 173 -0.51 11.02 27.16
C ALA A 173 -0.11 11.65 25.80
N ALA A 174 1.02 12.37 25.76
CA ALA A 174 1.47 13.05 24.54
C ALA A 174 1.57 12.05 23.37
N LEU A 175 0.94 12.40 22.24
CA LEU A 175 0.99 11.58 21.03
C LEU A 175 2.44 11.45 20.53
N LEU A 176 2.81 10.22 20.15
CA LEU A 176 4.03 9.97 19.39
C LEU A 176 3.96 10.73 18.06
N ASP A 177 5.10 11.11 17.51
CA ASP A 177 5.15 11.88 16.26
C ASP A 177 4.47 11.13 15.10
N THR A 178 4.56 9.80 15.07
CA THR A 178 3.92 8.93 14.07
C THR A 178 2.40 8.81 14.23
N GLN A 179 1.84 9.25 15.36
CA GLN A 179 0.39 9.22 15.63
C GLN A 179 -0.26 10.57 15.30
N ARG A 180 0.52 11.57 14.93
CA ARG A 180 0.02 12.89 14.54
C ARG A 180 -0.38 12.86 13.07
N VAL A 181 -1.53 13.44 12.76
CA VAL A 181 -1.94 13.65 11.37
C VAL A 181 -1.13 14.83 10.82
N PRO A 182 -0.28 14.62 9.80
CA PRO A 182 0.51 15.69 9.21
C PRO A 182 -0.37 16.73 8.51
N ALA A 183 0.15 17.94 8.39
CA ALA A 183 -0.43 18.96 7.53
C ALA A 183 -0.18 18.60 6.06
N VAL A 184 -1.03 19.07 5.14
CA VAL A 184 -0.83 18.88 3.70
C VAL A 184 0.55 19.38 3.25
N ALA A 185 1.02 20.51 3.79
CA ALA A 185 2.35 21.02 3.52
C ALA A 185 3.48 20.07 3.96
N ALA A 186 3.28 19.32 5.05
CA ALA A 186 4.25 18.34 5.52
C ALA A 186 4.26 17.08 4.63
N ASP A 187 3.09 16.60 4.22
CA ASP A 187 2.97 15.48 3.30
C ASP A 187 3.55 15.80 1.91
N ALA A 188 3.29 17.01 1.39
CA ALA A 188 3.85 17.44 0.11
C ALA A 188 5.38 17.51 0.14
N ARG A 189 5.96 18.07 1.21
CA ARG A 189 7.42 18.07 1.40
C ARG A 189 7.96 16.66 1.57
N GLY A 190 7.26 15.80 2.31
CA GLY A 190 7.63 14.41 2.51
C GLY A 190 7.62 13.62 1.20
N PHE A 191 6.63 13.84 0.34
CA PHE A 191 6.55 13.25 -0.99
C PHE A 191 7.76 13.64 -1.86
N VAL A 192 8.01 14.95 -2.01
CA VAL A 192 9.12 15.44 -2.84
C VAL A 192 10.46 14.95 -2.28
N GLY A 193 10.65 15.01 -0.96
CA GLY A 193 11.87 14.52 -0.31
C GLY A 193 12.07 13.01 -0.48
N ALA A 194 11.01 12.21 -0.40
CA ALA A 194 11.09 10.77 -0.62
C ALA A 194 11.44 10.44 -2.08
N VAL A 195 10.81 11.12 -3.04
CA VAL A 195 11.15 10.96 -4.46
C VAL A 195 12.61 11.36 -4.70
N ALA A 196 13.02 12.53 -4.22
CA ALA A 196 14.40 13.01 -4.38
C ALA A 196 15.42 12.02 -3.80
N ALA A 197 15.14 11.43 -2.63
CA ALA A 197 16.01 10.43 -2.02
C ALA A 197 16.07 9.11 -2.79
N MET A 198 14.97 8.71 -3.42
CA MET A 198 14.89 7.47 -4.20
C MET A 198 15.47 7.60 -5.61
N PHE A 199 15.49 8.82 -6.16
CA PHE A 199 16.09 9.17 -7.45
C PHE A 199 17.55 9.63 -7.32
N ALA A 200 18.08 9.75 -6.11
CA ALA A 200 19.49 10.02 -5.89
C ALA A 200 20.34 8.83 -6.40
N PRO A 201 21.46 9.10 -7.10
CA PRO A 201 22.32 8.07 -7.67
C PRO A 201 23.07 7.22 -6.62
#